data_AF-A0A0D3DYZ8-F1
#
_entry.id   AF-A0A0D3DYZ8-F1
#
_cell.length_a   1.000
_cell.length_b   1.000
_cell.length_c   1.000
_cell.angle_alpha   90.00
_cell.angle_beta   90.00
_cell.angle_gamma   90.00
#
_symmetry.space_group_name_H-M   'P 1'
#
loop_
_entity.id
_entity.type
_entity.pdbx_description
1 polymer ?
#
loop_
_entity_poly.entity_id
_entity_poly.type
_entity_poly.pdbx_seq_one_letter_code
_entity_poly.pdbx_strand_id
1 'polypeptide(L)'
;MTEAMIRKKPGMASVKDMPLLQDGPPPGGFAPVRYARRISNTGPSAMAIFLTVSGAFAWGMYQVGLGNKIRRALKEEKYAARRAILPILQAEEDERCTVLMAFEPWPQRI
;
A
#
# COMPACT_ATOMS: atom_id res chain seq x y z
N MET A 1 34.93 -33.67 -61.53
CA MET A 1 36.34 -33.29 -61.80
C MET A 1 36.49 -31.83 -62.29
N THR A 2 35.47 -30.98 -62.22
CA THR A 2 35.54 -29.57 -62.67
C THR A 2 35.76 -28.57 -61.54
N GLU A 3 35.43 -28.94 -60.30
CA GLU A 3 35.52 -28.06 -59.14
C GLU A 3 36.95 -27.56 -58.85
N ALA A 4 37.97 -28.38 -59.15
CA ALA A 4 39.37 -28.02 -59.01
C ALA A 4 39.82 -26.88 -59.95
N MET A 5 39.11 -26.67 -61.07
CA MET A 5 39.37 -25.55 -61.97
C MET A 5 38.66 -24.27 -61.51
N ILE A 6 37.50 -24.40 -60.87
CA ILE A 6 36.67 -23.27 -60.43
C ILE A 6 37.22 -22.66 -59.13
N ARG A 7 37.58 -23.48 -58.14
CA ARG A 7 38.10 -23.05 -56.83
C ARG A 7 39.63 -23.04 -56.80
N LYS A 8 40.25 -22.49 -57.84
CA LYS A 8 41.71 -22.54 -58.01
C LYS A 8 42.39 -21.43 -57.21
N LYS A 9 43.32 -21.81 -56.33
CA LYS A 9 44.28 -20.88 -55.69
C LYS A 9 45.66 -21.03 -56.36
N PRO A 10 46.40 -19.93 -56.64
CA PRO A 10 47.75 -20.04 -57.18
C PRO A 10 48.68 -20.76 -56.18
N GLY A 11 49.44 -21.76 -56.66
CA GLY A 11 50.36 -22.56 -55.83
C GLY A 11 49.79 -23.86 -55.24
N MET A 12 48.60 -24.29 -55.65
CA MET A 12 47.97 -25.53 -55.16
C MET A 12 48.62 -26.78 -55.77
N ALA A 13 49.24 -27.63 -54.94
CA ALA A 13 49.90 -28.88 -55.37
C ALA A 13 48.96 -30.10 -55.38
N SER A 14 47.87 -30.04 -54.61
CA SER A 14 46.91 -31.14 -54.43
C SER A 14 45.47 -30.63 -54.31
N VAL A 15 44.51 -31.47 -54.67
CA VAL A 15 43.06 -31.17 -54.61
C VAL A 15 42.59 -30.89 -53.17
N LYS A 16 43.32 -31.37 -52.15
CA LYS A 16 42.99 -31.16 -50.73
C LYS A 16 43.19 -29.72 -50.24
N ASP A 17 44.07 -28.96 -50.89
CA ASP A 17 44.42 -27.59 -50.48
C ASP A 17 43.50 -26.53 -51.11
N MET A 18 42.35 -26.97 -51.63
CA MET A 18 41.36 -26.13 -52.27
C MET A 18 40.75 -25.16 -51.25
N PRO A 19 40.65 -23.85 -51.58
CA PRO A 19 40.01 -22.88 -50.70
C PRO A 19 38.54 -23.23 -50.47
N LEU A 20 38.19 -23.39 -49.19
CA LEU A 20 36.82 -23.58 -48.73
C LEU A 20 36.49 -22.46 -47.74
N LEU A 21 35.73 -21.47 -48.20
CA LEU A 21 35.18 -20.43 -47.35
C LEU A 21 33.68 -20.73 -47.17
N GLN A 22 33.33 -21.27 -46.01
CA GLN A 22 31.95 -21.55 -45.62
C GLN A 22 31.54 -20.53 -44.54
N ASP A 23 30.26 -20.17 -44.52
CA ASP A 23 29.71 -19.37 -43.44
C ASP A 23 29.74 -20.20 -42.15
N GLY A 24 30.58 -19.78 -41.21
CA GLY A 24 30.77 -20.44 -39.94
C GLY A 24 30.71 -19.42 -38.79
N PRO A 25 30.53 -19.89 -37.55
CA PRO A 25 30.68 -19.03 -36.40
C PRO A 25 32.11 -18.44 -36.39
N PRO A 26 32.28 -17.20 -35.89
CA PRO A 26 33.60 -16.62 -35.76
C PRO A 26 34.49 -17.51 -34.88
N PRO A 27 35.82 -17.50 -35.08
CA PRO A 27 36.73 -18.22 -34.20
C PRO A 27 36.58 -17.69 -32.77
N GLY A 28 36.00 -18.51 -31.88
CA GLY A 28 35.61 -18.12 -30.52
C GLY A 28 34.10 -18.25 -30.21
N GLY A 29 33.26 -18.50 -31.21
CA GLY A 29 31.82 -18.72 -31.05
C GLY A 29 31.02 -17.45 -30.71
N PHE A 30 29.73 -17.62 -30.42
CA PHE A 30 28.83 -16.53 -30.01
C PHE A 30 28.75 -16.42 -28.50
N ALA A 31 28.48 -15.22 -27.99
CA ALA A 31 28.21 -15.00 -26.58
C ALA A 31 27.02 -15.87 -26.10
N PRO A 32 27.06 -16.37 -24.85
CA PRO A 32 26.02 -17.24 -24.33
C PRO A 32 24.71 -16.46 -24.21
N VAL A 33 23.72 -16.84 -25.04
CA VAL A 33 22.38 -16.27 -24.99
C VAL A 33 21.62 -16.86 -23.82
N ARG A 34 21.15 -16.00 -22.91
CA ARG A 34 20.34 -16.42 -21.77
C ARG A 34 18.90 -16.62 -22.23
N TYR A 35 18.46 -17.87 -22.29
CA TYR A 35 17.10 -18.23 -22.73
C TYR A 35 16.11 -18.42 -21.57
N ALA A 36 16.63 -18.62 -20.34
CA ALA A 36 15.79 -18.90 -19.18
C ALA A 36 15.16 -17.64 -18.59
N ARG A 37 13.89 -17.74 -18.19
CA ARG A 37 13.18 -16.71 -17.43
C ARG A 37 13.81 -16.57 -16.04
N ARG A 38 14.14 -15.33 -15.65
CA ARG A 38 14.65 -14.98 -14.32
C ARG A 38 13.75 -13.92 -13.70
N ILE A 39 12.81 -14.37 -12.88
CA ILE A 39 12.00 -13.48 -12.04
C ILE A 39 12.67 -13.45 -10.66
N SER A 40 13.11 -12.27 -10.24
CA SER A 40 13.69 -12.08 -8.92
C SER A 40 12.60 -11.95 -7.87
N ASN A 41 12.61 -12.80 -6.85
CA ASN A 41 11.74 -12.70 -5.67
C ASN A 41 12.44 -11.92 -4.54
N THR A 42 13.00 -10.76 -4.86
CA THR A 42 13.73 -9.88 -3.93
C THR A 42 12.83 -9.05 -3.00
N GLY A 43 11.58 -9.50 -2.79
CA GLY A 43 10.66 -8.86 -1.86
C GLY A 43 11.03 -9.11 -0.39
N PRO A 44 10.51 -8.31 0.53
CA PRO A 44 10.67 -8.56 1.95
C PRO A 44 10.09 -9.93 2.32
N SER A 45 10.78 -10.63 3.22
CA SER A 45 10.31 -11.93 3.72
C SER A 45 8.93 -11.80 4.37
N ALA A 46 8.12 -12.86 4.31
CA ALA A 46 6.78 -12.90 4.91
C ALA A 46 6.80 -12.48 6.39
N MET A 47 7.82 -12.91 7.14
CA MET A 47 7.98 -12.54 8.54
C MET A 47 8.25 -11.04 8.71
N ALA A 48 9.05 -10.44 7.83
CA ALA A 48 9.33 -9.01 7.87
C ALA A 48 8.07 -8.19 7.63
N ILE A 49 7.25 -8.59 6.66
CA ILE A 49 5.95 -7.95 6.38
C ILE A 49 5.04 -8.08 7.61
N PHE A 50 4.91 -9.30 8.15
CA PHE A 50 4.06 -9.56 9.30
C PHE A 50 4.45 -8.73 10.52
N LEU A 51 5.73 -8.75 10.91
CA LEU A 51 6.22 -7.99 12.06
C LEU A 51 6.06 -6.48 11.87
N THR A 52 6.25 -5.98 10.66
CA THR A 52 6.06 -4.56 10.36
C THR A 52 4.60 -4.15 10.55
N VAL A 53 3.67 -4.94 10.01
CA VAL A 53 2.23 -4.65 10.12
C VAL A 53 1.75 -4.80 11.56
N SER A 54 2.12 -5.89 12.23
CA SER A 54 1.77 -6.12 13.64
C SER A 54 2.36 -5.05 14.56
N GLY A 55 3.60 -4.63 14.32
CA GLY A 55 4.24 -3.54 15.06
C GLY A 55 3.53 -2.20 14.86
N ALA A 56 3.22 -1.85 13.62
CA ALA A 56 2.47 -0.63 13.30
C ALA A 56 1.07 -0.65 13.93
N PHE A 57 0.39 -1.79 13.91
CA PHE A 57 -0.91 -1.97 14.54
C PHE A 57 -0.84 -1.81 16.06
N ALA A 58 0.08 -2.50 16.73
CA ALA A 58 0.25 -2.42 18.18
C ALA A 58 0.52 -0.98 18.63
N TRP A 59 1.41 -0.28 17.92
CA TRP A 59 1.69 1.13 18.18
C TRP A 59 0.48 2.04 17.89
N GLY A 60 -0.21 1.84 16.78
CA GLY A 60 -1.41 2.59 16.42
C GLY A 60 -2.49 2.46 17.48
N MET A 61 -2.74 1.24 17.97
CA MET A 61 -3.72 0.98 19.02
C MET A 61 -3.35 1.64 20.35
N TYR A 62 -2.05 1.70 20.69
CA TYR A 62 -1.58 2.45 21.85
C TYR A 62 -1.90 3.95 21.74
N GLN A 63 -1.60 4.57 20.59
CA GLN A 63 -1.90 5.98 20.33
C GLN A 63 -3.40 6.28 20.34
N VAL A 64 -4.22 5.39 19.78
CA VAL A 64 -5.70 5.49 19.84
C VAL A 64 -6.18 5.46 21.29
N GLY A 65 -5.58 4.61 22.14
CA GLY A 65 -5.88 4.54 23.56
C GLY A 65 -5.62 5.87 24.28
N LEU A 66 -4.47 6.50 24.01
CA LEU A 66 -4.13 7.83 24.55
C LEU A 66 -5.12 8.90 24.06
N GLY A 67 -5.42 8.92 22.76
CA GLY A 67 -6.39 9.85 22.18
C GLY A 67 -7.80 9.69 22.77
N ASN A 68 -8.23 8.46 23.05
CA ASN A 68 -9.52 8.19 23.68
C ASN A 68 -9.59 8.69 25.13
N LYS A 69 -8.48 8.63 25.88
CA LYS A 69 -8.41 9.21 27.24
C LYS A 69 -8.62 10.73 27.18
N ILE A 70 -7.93 11.42 26.27
CA ILE A 70 -8.06 12.86 26.08
C ILE A 70 -9.49 13.23 25.67
N ARG A 71 -10.08 12.49 24.71
CA ARG A 71 -11.47 12.72 24.29
C ARG A 71 -12.49 12.52 25.42
N ARG A 72 -12.23 11.59 26.35
CA ARG A 72 -13.08 11.39 27.53
C ARG A 72 -12.98 12.57 28.48
N ALA A 73 -11.77 13.04 28.78
CA ALA A 73 -11.57 14.23 29.62
C ALA A 73 -12.29 15.46 29.05
N LEU A 74 -12.15 15.73 27.74
CA LEU A 74 -12.85 16.85 27.08
C LEU A 74 -14.39 16.71 27.12
N LYS A 75 -14.90 15.48 27.01
CA LYS A 75 -16.34 15.23 27.15
C LYS A 75 -16.80 15.46 28.59
N GLU A 76 -16.03 15.03 29.58
CA GLU A 76 -16.31 15.25 30.98
C GLU A 76 -16.33 16.74 31.33
N GLU A 77 -15.38 17.53 30.82
CA GLU A 77 -15.38 18.99 30.93
C GLU A 77 -16.66 19.60 30.34
N LYS A 78 -17.04 19.19 29.12
CA LYS A 78 -18.29 19.63 28.49
C LYS A 78 -19.52 19.28 29.32
N TYR A 79 -19.58 18.07 29.89
CA TYR A 79 -20.68 17.67 30.76
C TYR A 79 -20.68 18.44 32.07
N ALA A 80 -19.52 18.70 32.66
CA ALA A 80 -19.39 19.50 33.88
C ALA A 80 -19.90 20.94 33.65
N ALA A 81 -19.49 21.59 32.55
CA ALA A 81 -19.99 22.91 32.16
C ALA A 81 -21.52 22.92 31.98
N ARG A 82 -22.08 21.89 31.33
CA ARG A 82 -23.54 21.75 31.18
C ARG A 82 -24.24 21.60 32.52
N ARG A 83 -23.73 20.75 33.42
CA ARG A 83 -24.32 20.56 34.76
C ARG A 83 -24.28 21.84 35.59
N ALA A 84 -23.24 22.65 35.45
CA ALA A 84 -23.12 23.91 36.18
C ALA A 84 -24.18 24.95 35.77
N ILE A 85 -24.55 25.00 34.49
CA ILE A 85 -25.52 25.98 33.95
C ILE A 85 -26.96 25.45 34.02
N LEU A 86 -27.15 24.13 34.10
CA LEU A 86 -28.45 23.45 34.16
C LEU A 86 -29.44 24.04 35.18
N PRO A 87 -29.09 24.35 36.45
CA PRO A 87 -30.07 24.88 37.40
C PRO A 87 -30.63 26.23 36.98
N ILE A 88 -29.84 27.09 36.31
CA ILE A 88 -30.31 28.39 35.82
C ILE A 88 -31.29 28.19 34.67
N LEU A 89 -30.95 27.33 33.70
CA LEU A 89 -31.82 27.01 32.58
C LEU A 89 -33.13 26.35 33.04
N GLN A 90 -33.06 25.50 34.07
CA GLN A 90 -34.25 24.89 34.66
C GLN A 90 -35.15 25.93 35.32
N ALA A 91 -34.58 26.88 36.07
CA ALA A 91 -35.34 27.96 36.69
C ALA A 91 -36.04 28.84 35.63
N GLU A 92 -35.35 29.20 34.55
CA GLU A 92 -35.96 29.96 33.44
C GLU A 92 -37.12 29.20 32.78
N GLU A 93 -37.00 27.88 32.62
CA GLU A 93 -38.07 27.06 32.03
C GLU A 93 -39.26 26.87 32.98
N ASP A 94 -38.99 26.72 34.29
CA ASP A 94 -40.03 26.65 35.32
C ASP A 94 -40.83 27.98 35.38
N GLU A 95 -40.16 29.13 35.26
CA GLU A 95 -40.82 30.44 35.15
C GLU A 95 -41.71 30.54 33.89
N ARG A 96 -41.22 30.11 32.72
CA ARG A 96 -42.04 30.10 31.50
C ARG A 96 -43.24 29.18 31.62
N CYS A 97 -43.06 27.99 32.20
CA CYS A 97 -44.13 27.01 32.38
C CYS A 97 -45.21 27.54 33.34
N THR A 98 -44.82 28.19 34.43
CA THR A 98 -45.77 28.80 35.36
C THR A 98 -46.54 29.96 34.72
N VAL A 99 -45.88 30.81 33.93
CA VAL A 99 -46.54 31.88 33.16
C VAL A 99 -47.52 31.30 32.13
N LEU A 100 -47.14 30.26 31.40
CA LEU A 100 -48.03 29.60 30.43
C LEU A 100 -49.25 28.98 31.11
N MET A 101 -49.07 28.29 32.23
CA MET A 101 -50.18 27.71 33.00
C MET A 101 -51.14 28.76 33.56
N ALA A 102 -50.64 29.97 33.86
CA ALA A 102 -51.48 31.08 34.31
C ALA A 102 -52.32 31.69 33.16
N PHE A 103 -51.85 31.63 31.92
CA PHE A 103 -52.53 32.20 30.75
C PHE A 103 -53.47 31.21 30.05
N GLU A 104 -53.07 29.95 29.91
CA GLU A 104 -53.90 28.87 29.37
C GLU A 104 -54.12 27.78 30.45
N PRO A 105 -55.15 27.92 31.30
CA PRO A 105 -55.51 26.86 32.24
C PRO A 105 -55.87 25.61 31.45
N TRP A 106 -55.23 24.49 31.80
CA TRP A 106 -55.44 23.19 31.16
C TRP A 106 -56.94 22.89 31.03
N PRO A 107 -57.42 22.37 29.88
CA PRO A 107 -58.78 21.88 29.79
C PRO A 107 -58.91 20.75 30.81
N GLN A 108 -59.67 20.97 31.88
CA GLN A 108 -59.98 19.93 32.85
C GLN A 108 -60.69 18.81 32.10
N ARG A 109 -59.94 17.76 31.76
CA ARG A 109 -60.47 16.59 31.07
C ARG A 109 -61.18 15.76 32.14
N ILE A 110 -62.50 15.65 31.94
CA ILE A 110 -63.47 14.84 32.70
C ILE A 110 -63.02 13.39 32.78
#